data_AF-A0A7R9UH39-F1
#
_entry.id   AF-A0A7R9UH39-F1
#
_cell.length_a   1.000
_cell.length_b   1.000
_cell.length_c   1.000
_cell.angle_alpha   90.00
_cell.angle_beta   90.00
_cell.angle_gamma   90.00
#
_symmetry.space_group_name_H-M   'P 1'
#
loop_
_entity.id
_entity.type
_entity.pdbx_description
1 polymer ?
#
loop_
_entity_poly.entity_id
_entity_poly.type
_entity_poly.pdbx_seq_one_letter_code
_entity_poly.pdbx_strand_id
1 'polypeptide(L)'
;AVKSQHPETCVSDAPCLASGGAFVRFLQSERGGPLVLRMKQFVHHVEGAPALVGEALALAVREFYLDADALLLAPGAGVELSAQDALDGARDGLEQYVMGRLSRRAMPVDTAAQAEERELHARCKALAPILTPARLGMVARFSRGAPWPEAQAELRAMERFATPRHKLACLLNCCARLNR
;
A
#
# COMPACT_ATOMS: atom_id res chain seq x y z
N ALA A 1 6.41 32.59 16.08
CA ALA A 1 5.28 32.09 15.27
C ALA A 1 5.83 31.55 13.94
N VAL A 2 6.19 30.26 13.90
CA VAL A 2 6.71 29.61 12.69
C VAL A 2 5.62 28.68 12.19
N LYS A 3 5.00 29.04 11.07
CA LYS A 3 4.02 28.22 10.36
C LYS A 3 4.74 26.98 9.80
N SER A 4 4.62 25.85 10.48
CA SER A 4 5.03 24.55 9.95
C SER A 4 3.98 24.09 8.94
N GLN A 5 4.23 24.41 7.67
CA GLN A 5 3.53 23.85 6.51
C GLN A 5 3.58 22.32 6.60
N HIS A 6 2.45 21.70 6.90
CA HIS A 6 2.24 20.30 6.55
C HIS A 6 2.10 20.24 5.03
N PRO A 7 2.83 19.37 4.31
CA PRO A 7 2.53 19.14 2.92
C PRO A 7 1.14 18.53 2.85
N GLU A 8 0.24 19.21 2.14
CA GLU A 8 -1.06 18.68 1.77
C GLU A 8 -0.81 17.34 1.08
N THR A 9 -1.13 16.26 1.78
CA THR A 9 -1.20 14.93 1.18
C THR A 9 -2.26 15.01 0.11
N CYS A 10 -1.85 15.01 -1.17
CA CYS A 10 -2.72 14.74 -2.30
C CYS A 10 -3.29 13.33 -2.15
N VAL A 11 -4.30 13.19 -1.29
CA VAL A 11 -5.25 12.09 -1.37
C VAL A 11 -6.14 12.45 -2.54
N SER A 12 -5.71 12.06 -3.74
CA SER A 12 -6.55 12.11 -4.93
C SER A 12 -7.81 11.32 -4.62
N ASP A 13 -8.96 12.01 -4.50
CA ASP A 13 -10.28 11.42 -4.24
C ASP A 13 -10.80 10.58 -5.43
N ALA A 14 -10.03 10.47 -6.52
CA ALA A 14 -10.28 9.51 -7.58
C ALA A 14 -9.55 8.19 -7.25
N PRO A 15 -10.25 7.03 -7.16
CA PRO A 15 -9.56 5.75 -7.19
C PRO A 15 -8.84 5.69 -8.52
N CYS A 16 -7.52 5.84 -8.48
CA CYS A 16 -6.66 5.57 -9.61
C CYS A 16 -6.82 4.07 -9.87
N LEU A 17 -7.84 3.65 -10.63
CA LEU A 17 -7.92 2.32 -11.20
C LEU A 17 -6.84 2.28 -12.29
N ALA A 18 -5.57 2.22 -11.87
CA ALA A 18 -4.48 1.85 -12.75
C ALA A 18 -4.49 0.33 -12.97
N SER A 19 -5.68 -0.29 -13.00
CA SER A 19 -5.82 -1.71 -13.24
C SER A 19 -5.64 -1.96 -14.73
N GLY A 20 -5.01 -3.08 -15.07
CA GLY A 20 -4.95 -3.53 -16.46
C GLY A 20 -6.35 -3.55 -17.09
N GLY A 21 -6.46 -3.17 -18.37
CA GLY A 21 -7.74 -3.08 -19.08
C GLY A 21 -8.54 -4.39 -19.11
N ALA A 22 -7.94 -5.52 -18.73
CA ALA A 22 -8.65 -6.79 -18.51
C ALA A 22 -9.57 -6.75 -17.27
N PHE A 23 -9.13 -6.17 -16.16
CA PHE A 23 -9.94 -6.12 -14.93
C PHE A 23 -11.15 -5.20 -15.09
N VAL A 24 -10.98 -4.04 -15.73
CA VAL A 24 -12.10 -3.12 -16.00
C VAL A 24 -13.15 -3.78 -16.89
N ARG A 25 -12.73 -4.48 -17.95
CA ARG A 25 -13.65 -5.24 -18.81
C ARG A 25 -14.36 -6.36 -18.03
N PHE A 26 -13.64 -7.06 -17.16
CA PHE A 26 -14.24 -8.09 -16.31
C PHE A 26 -15.33 -7.50 -15.42
N LEU A 27 -15.05 -6.37 -14.74
CA LEU A 27 -16.03 -5.69 -13.89
C LEU A 27 -17.26 -5.18 -14.66
N GLN A 28 -17.10 -4.83 -15.94
CA GLN A 28 -18.19 -4.39 -16.82
C GLN A 28 -18.99 -5.55 -17.42
N SER A 29 -18.45 -6.77 -17.38
CA SER A 29 -19.15 -7.97 -17.84
C SER A 29 -20.22 -8.40 -16.84
N GLU A 30 -21.19 -9.22 -17.28
CA GLU A 30 -22.19 -9.80 -16.37
C GLU A 30 -21.57 -10.65 -15.25
N ARG A 31 -20.37 -11.19 -15.49
CA ARG A 31 -19.64 -12.03 -14.54
C ARG A 31 -18.95 -11.22 -13.44
N GLY A 32 -18.65 -9.95 -13.70
CA GLY A 32 -18.05 -9.04 -12.72
C GLY A 32 -19.06 -8.46 -11.72
N GLY A 33 -20.36 -8.54 -12.03
CA GLY A 33 -21.45 -7.99 -11.20
C GLY A 33 -21.40 -8.39 -9.72
N PRO A 34 -21.25 -9.70 -9.39
CA PRO A 34 -21.12 -10.15 -8.00
C PRO A 34 -19.93 -9.52 -7.26
N LEU A 35 -18.77 -9.39 -7.92
CA LEU A 35 -17.60 -8.77 -7.32
C LEU A 35 -17.82 -7.27 -7.08
N VAL A 36 -18.38 -6.55 -8.06
CA VAL A 36 -18.71 -5.12 -7.91
C VAL A 36 -19.67 -4.89 -6.74
N LEU A 37 -20.69 -5.72 -6.61
CA LEU A 37 -21.64 -5.65 -5.50
C LEU A 37 -20.94 -5.90 -4.16
N ARG A 38 -20.11 -6.95 -4.09
CA ARG A 38 -19.34 -7.30 -2.88
C ARG A 38 -18.40 -6.18 -2.46
N MET A 39 -17.68 -5.57 -3.41
CA MET A 39 -16.81 -4.41 -3.18
C MET A 39 -17.60 -3.23 -2.57
N LYS A 40 -18.73 -2.86 -3.16
CA LYS A 40 -19.56 -1.76 -2.68
C LYS A 40 -20.14 -2.03 -1.29
N GLN A 41 -20.65 -3.24 -1.07
CA GLN A 41 -21.20 -3.65 0.22
C GLN A 41 -20.14 -3.66 1.31
N PHE A 42 -18.94 -4.14 1.01
CA PHE A 42 -17.83 -4.15 1.97
C PHE A 42 -17.41 -2.73 2.36
N VAL A 43 -17.17 -1.85 1.38
CA VAL A 43 -16.82 -0.46 1.67
C VAL A 43 -17.91 0.23 2.50
N HIS A 44 -19.19 0.05 2.13
CA HIS A 44 -20.30 0.61 2.88
C HIS A 44 -20.40 0.04 4.30
N HIS A 45 -20.23 -1.26 4.48
CA HIS A 45 -20.23 -1.91 5.79
C HIS A 45 -19.13 -1.34 6.70
N VAL A 46 -17.91 -1.25 6.16
CA VAL A 46 -16.79 -0.68 6.90
C VAL A 46 -17.11 0.78 7.21
N GLU A 47 -17.49 1.62 6.25
CA GLU A 47 -17.89 3.04 6.42
C GLU A 47 -18.99 3.24 7.48
N GLY A 48 -19.96 2.34 7.56
CA GLY A 48 -21.03 2.37 8.56
C GLY A 48 -20.67 1.81 9.94
N ALA A 49 -19.51 1.18 10.10
CA ALA A 49 -19.07 0.53 11.35
C ALA A 49 -17.87 1.28 11.98
N PRO A 50 -18.10 2.35 12.77
CA PRO A 50 -17.01 3.16 13.34
C PRO A 50 -16.13 2.39 14.34
N ALA A 51 -16.66 1.35 14.98
CA ALA A 51 -15.89 0.50 15.90
C ALA A 51 -14.95 -0.49 15.18
N LEU A 52 -15.08 -0.65 13.86
CA LEU A 52 -14.23 -1.55 13.08
C LEU A 52 -12.90 -0.85 12.74
N VAL A 53 -11.92 -1.04 13.63
CA VAL A 53 -10.57 -0.47 13.58
C VAL A 53 -9.50 -1.50 13.96
N GLY A 54 -8.23 -1.17 13.74
CA GLY A 54 -7.09 -2.00 14.18
C GLY A 54 -7.15 -3.43 13.63
N GLU A 55 -6.90 -4.41 14.51
CA GLU A 55 -6.91 -5.83 14.17
C GLU A 55 -8.25 -6.32 13.61
N ALA A 56 -9.37 -5.84 14.16
CA ALA A 56 -10.70 -6.23 13.70
C ALA A 56 -10.95 -5.79 12.24
N LEU A 57 -10.52 -4.57 11.90
CA LEU A 57 -10.56 -4.09 10.52
C LEU A 57 -9.63 -4.90 9.62
N ALA A 58 -8.40 -5.20 10.07
CA ALA A 58 -7.45 -6.00 9.31
C ALA A 58 -8.00 -7.40 8.99
N LEU A 59 -8.66 -8.03 9.97
CA LEU A 59 -9.31 -9.33 9.79
C LEU A 59 -10.45 -9.25 8.77
N ALA A 60 -11.33 -8.25 8.89
CA ALA A 60 -12.44 -8.05 7.96
C ALA A 60 -11.96 -7.79 6.51
N VAL A 61 -10.90 -6.99 6.34
CA VAL A 61 -10.27 -6.75 5.03
C VAL A 61 -9.66 -8.03 4.47
N ARG A 62 -8.99 -8.84 5.30
CA ARG A 62 -8.42 -10.13 4.89
C ARG A 62 -9.50 -11.11 4.43
N GLU A 63 -10.57 -11.26 5.21
CA GLU A 63 -11.71 -12.13 4.86
C GLU A 63 -12.36 -11.67 3.55
N PHE A 64 -12.57 -10.37 3.39
CA PHE A 64 -13.06 -9.80 2.14
C PHE A 64 -12.18 -10.17 0.94
N TYR A 65 -10.84 -10.07 1.06
CA TYR A 65 -9.95 -10.42 -0.05
C TYR A 65 -10.00 -11.91 -0.40
N LEU A 66 -10.13 -12.80 0.59
CA LEU A 66 -10.29 -14.23 0.33
C LEU A 66 -11.58 -14.53 -0.45
N ASP A 67 -12.70 -13.93 -0.04
CA ASP A 67 -13.98 -14.06 -0.74
C ASP A 67 -13.91 -13.50 -2.17
N ALA A 68 -13.33 -12.31 -2.32
CA ALA A 68 -13.20 -11.64 -3.60
C ALA A 68 -12.28 -12.40 -4.56
N ASP A 69 -11.20 -13.00 -4.04
CA ASP A 69 -10.29 -13.81 -4.84
C ASP A 69 -10.96 -15.08 -5.36
N ALA A 70 -11.83 -15.70 -4.55
CA ALA A 70 -12.64 -16.83 -5.00
C ALA A 70 -13.55 -16.46 -6.18
N LEU A 71 -14.07 -15.23 -6.24
CA LEU A 71 -14.86 -14.74 -7.38
C LEU A 71 -14.00 -14.49 -8.63
N LEU A 72 -12.76 -14.02 -8.46
CA LEU A 72 -11.81 -13.84 -9.56
C LEU A 72 -11.35 -15.18 -10.15
N LEU A 73 -11.22 -16.21 -9.31
CA LEU A 73 -10.80 -17.56 -9.69
C LEU A 73 -11.96 -18.48 -10.09
N ALA A 74 -13.21 -18.02 -9.97
CA ALA A 74 -14.38 -18.84 -10.21
C ALA A 74 -14.36 -19.45 -11.62
N PRO A 75 -14.72 -20.74 -11.78
CA PRO A 75 -14.82 -21.38 -13.09
C PRO A 75 -15.75 -20.56 -13.99
N GLY A 76 -15.21 -20.03 -15.07
CA GLY A 76 -15.96 -19.15 -15.97
C GLY A 76 -15.80 -17.65 -15.72
N ALA A 77 -14.83 -17.17 -14.91
CA ALA A 77 -14.45 -15.75 -14.82
C ALA A 77 -14.11 -15.11 -16.20
N GLY A 78 -13.97 -15.93 -17.25
CA GLY A 78 -13.84 -15.50 -18.64
C GLY A 78 -12.40 -15.49 -19.11
N VAL A 79 -12.22 -15.38 -20.42
CA VAL A 79 -10.88 -15.31 -21.06
C VAL A 79 -10.11 -14.07 -20.59
N GLU A 80 -10.80 -13.07 -20.05
CA GLU A 80 -10.20 -11.81 -19.63
C GLU A 80 -9.25 -11.97 -18.45
N LEU A 81 -9.50 -12.92 -17.56
CA LEU A 81 -8.68 -13.21 -16.38
C LEU A 81 -8.00 -14.60 -16.45
N SER A 82 -7.89 -15.19 -17.64
CA SER A 82 -7.28 -16.53 -17.76
C SER A 82 -5.75 -16.52 -17.68
N ALA A 83 -5.11 -15.36 -17.89
CA ALA A 83 -3.67 -15.20 -17.77
C ALA A 83 -3.30 -14.77 -16.34
N GLN A 84 -2.20 -15.31 -15.81
CA GLN A 84 -1.73 -14.99 -14.46
C GLN A 84 -1.50 -13.48 -14.27
N ASP A 85 -0.90 -12.81 -15.25
CA ASP A 85 -0.68 -11.36 -15.21
C ASP A 85 -2.00 -10.57 -15.15
N ALA A 86 -3.06 -11.08 -15.78
CA ALA A 86 -4.38 -10.45 -15.75
C ALA A 86 -5.04 -10.61 -14.37
N LEU A 87 -4.87 -11.78 -13.74
CA LEU A 87 -5.32 -12.02 -12.35
C LEU A 87 -4.56 -11.15 -11.36
N ASP A 88 -3.24 -11.04 -11.51
CA ASP A 88 -2.42 -10.22 -10.63
C ASP A 88 -2.77 -8.72 -10.77
N GLY A 89 -3.05 -8.27 -12.01
CA GLY A 89 -3.57 -6.93 -12.28
C GLY A 89 -4.99 -6.70 -11.73
N ALA A 90 -5.84 -7.72 -11.71
CA ALA A 90 -7.17 -7.65 -11.10
C ALA A 90 -7.10 -7.55 -9.57
N ARG A 91 -6.25 -8.36 -8.94
CA ARG A 91 -5.98 -8.30 -7.50
C ARG A 91 -5.41 -6.94 -7.09
N ASP A 92 -4.51 -6.38 -7.90
CA ASP A 92 -3.98 -5.03 -7.68
C ASP A 92 -5.08 -3.95 -7.81
N GLY A 93 -5.91 -4.01 -8.87
CA GLY A 93 -7.04 -3.09 -9.03
C GLY A 93 -8.06 -3.17 -7.88
N LEU A 94 -8.32 -4.38 -7.38
CA LEU A 94 -9.17 -4.61 -6.21
C LEU A 94 -8.56 -4.00 -4.94
N GLU A 95 -7.26 -4.19 -4.72
CA GLU A 95 -6.54 -3.59 -3.59
C GLU A 95 -6.57 -2.06 -3.67
N GLN A 96 -6.31 -1.49 -4.84
CA GLN A 96 -6.36 -0.05 -5.08
C GLN A 96 -7.72 0.55 -4.76
N TYR A 97 -8.80 -0.10 -5.18
CA TYR A 97 -10.15 0.36 -4.88
C TYR A 97 -10.43 0.34 -3.37
N VAL A 98 -10.22 -0.81 -2.72
CA VAL A 98 -10.59 -1.01 -1.31
C VAL A 98 -9.67 -0.22 -0.38
N MET A 99 -8.36 -0.39 -0.49
CA MET A 99 -7.40 0.28 0.39
C MET A 99 -7.32 1.78 0.11
N GLY A 100 -7.57 2.23 -1.13
CA GLY A 100 -7.71 3.65 -1.43
C GLY A 100 -8.82 4.30 -0.60
N ARG A 101 -10.00 3.66 -0.59
CA ARG A 101 -11.17 4.12 0.19
C ARG A 101 -10.99 4.00 1.70
N LEU A 102 -10.36 2.91 2.15
CA LEU A 102 -10.20 2.61 3.57
C LEU A 102 -8.95 3.24 4.20
N SER A 103 -8.06 3.83 3.41
CA SER A 103 -6.74 4.32 3.82
C SER A 103 -6.75 5.15 5.10
N ARG A 104 -7.65 6.12 5.21
CA ARG A 104 -7.78 7.00 6.40
C ARG A 104 -8.12 6.25 7.69
N ARG A 105 -8.76 5.09 7.57
CA ARG A 105 -9.16 4.25 8.72
C ARG A 105 -8.20 3.10 8.97
N ALA A 106 -7.67 2.50 7.91
CA ALA A 106 -6.71 1.40 7.98
C ALA A 106 -5.33 1.87 8.44
N MET A 107 -4.97 3.13 8.17
CA MET A 107 -3.80 3.79 8.73
C MET A 107 -4.27 4.93 9.62
N PRO A 108 -4.88 4.62 10.77
CA PRO A 108 -5.39 5.65 11.64
C PRO A 108 -4.21 6.47 12.17
N VAL A 109 -4.43 7.77 12.25
CA VAL A 109 -3.65 8.70 13.04
C VAL A 109 -3.96 8.43 14.52
N ASP A 110 -3.61 7.23 15.02
CA ASP A 110 -3.66 6.98 16.44
C ASP A 110 -2.56 7.78 17.12
N THR A 111 -2.91 8.50 18.17
CA THR A 111 -2.00 9.36 18.92
C THR A 111 -0.82 8.59 19.52
N ALA A 112 -1.01 7.32 19.91
CA ALA A 112 0.07 6.49 20.42
C ALA A 112 1.05 6.10 19.30
N ALA A 113 0.55 5.54 18.20
CA ALA A 113 1.37 5.22 17.03
C ALA A 113 2.09 6.46 16.46
N GLN A 114 1.43 7.63 16.46
CA GLN A 114 2.07 8.87 16.06
C GLN A 114 3.16 9.35 17.03
N ALA A 115 2.98 9.14 18.33
CA ALA A 115 4.01 9.47 19.31
C ALA A 115 5.24 8.59 19.11
N GLU A 116 5.04 7.29 18.89
CA GLU A 116 6.11 6.34 18.57
C GLU A 116 6.84 6.71 17.27
N GLU A 117 6.11 7.04 16.21
CA GLU A 117 6.69 7.49 14.93
C GLU A 117 7.50 8.78 15.11
N ARG A 118 6.99 9.76 15.86
CA ARG A 118 7.71 11.02 16.15
C ARG A 118 8.97 10.77 16.97
N GLU A 119 8.89 9.90 17.97
CA GLU A 119 10.04 9.53 18.78
C GLU A 119 11.11 8.84 17.94
N LEU A 120 10.71 7.86 17.12
CA LEU A 120 11.62 7.17 16.20
C LEU A 120 12.27 8.16 15.23
N HIS A 121 11.49 9.05 14.62
CA HIS A 121 12.00 10.08 13.73
C HIS A 121 13.02 10.99 14.42
N ALA A 122 12.73 11.45 15.65
CA ALA A 122 13.63 12.28 16.43
C ALA A 122 14.95 11.55 16.76
N ARG A 123 14.86 10.26 17.15
CA ARG A 123 16.04 9.42 17.42
C ARG A 123 16.88 9.21 16.17
N CYS A 124 16.26 8.88 15.03
CA CYS A 124 16.95 8.74 13.75
C CYS A 124 17.65 10.04 13.34
N LYS A 125 16.99 11.19 13.49
CA LYS A 125 17.56 12.51 13.18
C LYS A 125 18.75 12.86 14.07
N ALA A 126 18.69 12.53 15.37
CA ALA A 126 19.79 12.74 16.31
C ALA A 126 21.00 11.84 16.01
N LEU A 127 20.77 10.61 15.56
CA LEU A 127 21.83 9.65 15.21
C LEU A 127 22.45 9.91 13.84
N ALA A 128 21.68 10.41 12.86
CA ALA A 128 22.13 10.62 11.48
C ALA A 128 23.50 11.32 11.33
N PRO A 129 23.81 12.44 12.02
CA PRO A 129 25.10 13.12 11.85
C PRO A 129 26.30 12.38 12.47
N ILE A 130 26.07 11.43 13.38
CA ILE A 130 27.15 10.72 14.08
C ILE A 130 27.35 9.28 13.57
N LEU A 131 26.43 8.76 12.75
CA LEU A 131 26.56 7.43 12.17
C LEU A 131 27.57 7.46 11.02
N THR A 132 28.47 6.49 11.04
CA THR A 132 29.37 6.20 9.92
C THR A 132 29.20 4.76 9.50
N PRO A 133 29.43 4.40 8.22
CA PRO A 133 29.36 3.00 7.79
C PRO A 133 30.20 2.05 8.66
N ALA A 134 31.38 2.50 9.09
CA ALA A 134 32.26 1.72 9.97
C ALA A 134 31.64 1.41 11.35
N ARG A 135 30.89 2.36 11.94
CA ARG A 135 30.18 2.15 13.23
C ARG A 135 29.04 1.14 13.11
N LEU A 136 28.57 0.89 11.89
CA LEU A 136 27.55 -0.13 11.57
C LEU A 136 28.17 -1.46 11.11
N GLY A 137 29.49 -1.62 11.21
CA GLY A 137 30.20 -2.82 10.77
C GLY A 137 30.22 -3.01 9.24
N MET A 138 29.92 -1.96 8.48
CA MET A 138 29.90 -2.04 7.02
C MET A 138 31.33 -2.13 6.46
N VAL A 139 31.59 -3.16 5.67
CA VAL A 139 32.88 -3.34 4.99
C VAL A 139 33.09 -2.23 3.97
N ALA A 140 34.31 -1.67 3.89
CA ALA A 140 34.64 -0.51 3.05
C ALA A 140 34.24 -0.65 1.57
N ARG A 141 34.18 -1.87 1.03
CA ARG A 141 33.71 -2.16 -0.34
C ARG A 141 32.25 -1.74 -0.60
N PHE A 142 31.40 -1.72 0.43
CA PHE A 142 29.99 -1.29 0.33
C PHE A 142 29.81 0.21 0.62
N SER A 143 30.85 0.88 1.13
CA SER A 143 30.81 2.31 1.44
C SER A 143 31.05 3.21 0.22
N ARG A 144 31.72 2.69 -0.81
CA ARG A 144 32.05 3.41 -2.04
C ARG A 144 31.13 2.96 -3.17
N GLY A 145 30.28 3.86 -3.66
CA GLY A 145 29.50 3.64 -4.89
C GLY A 145 28.15 2.93 -4.71
N ALA A 146 27.76 2.53 -3.51
CA ALA A 146 26.42 1.99 -3.29
C ALA A 146 25.35 3.09 -3.51
N PRO A 147 24.21 2.77 -4.16
CA PRO A 147 23.18 3.72 -4.55
C PRO A 147 22.28 4.10 -3.36
N TRP A 148 22.91 4.58 -2.27
CA TRP A 148 22.24 4.97 -1.04
C TRP A 148 21.22 6.09 -1.25
N PRO A 149 21.51 7.16 -2.03
CA PRO A 149 20.52 8.20 -2.29
C PRO A 149 19.29 7.68 -3.03
N GLU A 150 19.48 6.81 -4.03
CA GLU A 150 18.37 6.21 -4.78
C GLU A 150 17.56 5.25 -3.90
N ALA A 151 18.22 4.40 -3.11
CA ALA A 151 17.55 3.50 -2.16
C ALA A 151 16.73 4.29 -1.13
N GLN A 152 17.28 5.39 -0.60
CA GLN A 152 16.54 6.29 0.29
C GLN A 152 15.36 6.97 -0.41
N ALA A 153 15.48 7.33 -1.68
CA ALA A 153 14.39 7.92 -2.45
C ALA A 153 13.23 6.92 -2.64
N GLU A 154 13.53 5.66 -2.95
CA GLU A 154 12.53 4.58 -3.02
C GLU A 154 11.83 4.39 -1.67
N LEU A 155 12.59 4.35 -0.56
CA LEU A 155 12.02 4.18 0.78
C LEU A 155 11.09 5.35 1.16
N ARG A 156 11.48 6.59 0.88
CA ARG A 156 10.64 7.78 1.13
C ARG A 156 9.39 7.82 0.25
N ALA A 157 9.41 7.21 -0.95
CA ALA A 157 8.23 7.17 -1.81
C ALA A 157 7.08 6.36 -1.19
N MET A 158 7.36 5.47 -0.23
CA MET A 158 6.36 4.65 0.47
C MET A 158 5.24 5.48 1.13
N GLU A 159 5.56 6.69 1.63
CA GLU A 159 4.59 7.60 2.26
C GLU A 159 3.50 8.06 1.30
N ARG A 160 3.75 8.04 -0.01
CA ARG A 160 2.84 8.56 -1.05
C ARG A 160 1.72 7.59 -1.41
N PHE A 161 1.88 6.31 -1.08
CA PHE A 161 0.96 5.27 -1.52
C PHE A 161 0.01 4.88 -0.39
N ALA A 162 -1.27 4.70 -0.73
CA ALA A 162 -2.28 4.20 0.19
C ALA A 162 -2.32 2.66 0.24
N THR A 163 -1.89 1.98 -0.82
CA THR A 163 -2.07 0.54 -0.96
C THR A 163 -0.87 -0.24 -0.41
N PRO A 164 -1.10 -1.35 0.32
CA PRO A 164 -0.03 -2.21 0.84
C PRO A 164 0.95 -2.69 -0.23
N ARG A 165 0.46 -3.11 -1.41
CA ARG A 165 1.30 -3.60 -2.51
C ARG A 165 2.26 -2.53 -3.02
N HIS A 166 1.81 -1.29 -3.21
CA HIS A 166 2.68 -0.20 -3.65
C HIS A 166 3.69 0.20 -2.56
N LYS A 167 3.27 0.23 -1.29
CA LYS A 167 4.21 0.45 -0.17
C LYS A 167 5.30 -0.62 -0.13
N LEU A 168 4.93 -1.88 -0.33
CA LEU A 168 5.88 -3.00 -0.37
C LEU A 168 6.77 -2.93 -1.63
N ALA A 169 6.25 -2.50 -2.77
CA ALA A 169 7.05 -2.28 -3.97
C ALA A 169 8.17 -1.24 -3.74
N CYS A 170 7.88 -0.14 -3.03
CA CYS A 170 8.92 0.83 -2.62
C CYS A 170 10.03 0.17 -1.76
N LEU A 171 9.65 -0.69 -0.81
CA LEU A 171 10.60 -1.43 0.01
C LEU A 171 11.47 -2.37 -0.84
N LEU A 172 10.83 -3.16 -1.71
CA LEU A 172 11.53 -4.11 -2.58
C LEU A 172 12.46 -3.39 -3.56
N ASN A 173 12.03 -2.25 -4.11
CA ASN A 173 12.86 -1.42 -4.98
C ASN A 173 14.07 -0.87 -4.22
N CYS A 174 13.87 -0.37 -2.99
CA CYS A 174 14.96 0.05 -2.11
C CYS A 174 15.98 -1.09 -1.93
N CYS A 175 15.54 -2.29 -1.56
CA CYS A 175 16.41 -3.47 -1.44
C CYS A 175 17.11 -3.83 -2.76
N ALA A 176 16.42 -3.74 -3.89
CA ALA A 176 16.99 -3.99 -5.21
C ALA A 176 18.05 -2.97 -5.59
N ARG A 177 17.92 -1.70 -5.18
CA ARG A 177 18.99 -0.70 -5.33
C ARG A 177 20.20 -1.08 -4.48
N LEU A 178 19.99 -1.45 -3.22
CA LEU A 178 21.08 -1.83 -2.30
C LEU A 178 21.88 -3.06 -2.74
N ASN A 179 21.25 -3.98 -3.48
CA ASN A 179 21.86 -5.21 -3.99
C ASN A 179 22.50 -5.09 -5.38
N ARG A 180 22.51 -3.90 -5.99
CA ARG A 180 23.23 -3.63 -7.24
C ARG A 180 24.67 -3.24 -6.99
#